data_AF-A0A0F9T4V4-F1
#
_entry.id   AF-A0A0F9T4V4-F1
#
_cell.length_a   1.000
_cell.length_b   1.000
_cell.length_c   1.000
_cell.angle_alpha   90.00
_cell.angle_beta   90.00
_cell.angle_gamma   90.00
#
_symmetry.space_group_name_H-M   'P 1'
#
loop_
_entity.id
_entity.type
_entity.pdbx_description
1 polymer ?
#
loop_
_entity_poly.entity_id
_entity_poly.type
_entity_poly.pdbx_seq_one_letter_code
_entity_poly.pdbx_strand_id
1 'polypeptide(L)'
;MKTNLQKRQNGSRKSWVEFKGKTIQLDFEPRKGYCSKCGKKDDHTVLHHTAYLEKDPLAYTVELCASCHNKEHSSGKIFPTVDE
;
A
#
# COMPACT_ATOMS: atom_id res chain seq x y z
N MET A 1 -8.74 30.44 10.05
CA MET A 1 -7.99 30.31 8.78
C MET A 1 -8.33 28.95 8.19
N LYS A 2 -9.08 28.89 7.08
CA LYS A 2 -9.48 27.63 6.44
C LYS A 2 -8.43 27.32 5.37
N THR A 3 -7.50 26.41 5.65
CA THR A 3 -6.52 25.97 4.65
C THR A 3 -7.23 25.09 3.63
N ASN A 4 -7.49 25.73 2.50
CA ASN A 4 -8.09 25.19 1.29
C ASN A 4 -7.04 24.28 0.63
N LEU A 5 -6.99 22.99 1.01
CA LEU A 5 -6.19 22.00 0.30
C LEU A 5 -6.93 21.66 -0.99
N GLN A 6 -6.62 22.44 -2.02
CA GLN A 6 -7.21 22.35 -3.35
C GLN A 6 -7.05 20.94 -3.92
N LYS A 7 -8.20 20.37 -4.30
CA LYS A 7 -8.42 19.41 -5.39
C LYS A 7 -7.17 19.18 -6.24
N ARG A 8 -6.43 18.12 -5.95
CA ARG A 8 -5.64 17.44 -6.99
C ARG A 8 -6.56 16.42 -7.64
N GLN A 9 -7.19 16.85 -8.73
CA GLN A 9 -7.74 15.95 -9.72
C GLN A 9 -6.62 15.01 -10.17
N ASN A 10 -6.69 13.75 -9.78
CA ASN A 10 -6.13 12.68 -10.57
C ASN A 10 -7.28 11.68 -10.70
N GLY A 11 -7.78 11.49 -11.93
CA GLY A 11 -8.88 10.58 -12.20
C GLY A 11 -8.63 9.26 -11.50
N SER A 12 -9.64 8.79 -10.79
CA SER A 12 -9.71 7.53 -10.05
C SER A 12 -9.25 6.36 -10.92
N ARG A 13 -7.93 6.17 -11.05
CA ARG A 13 -7.36 5.00 -11.69
C ARG A 13 -7.63 3.87 -10.72
N LYS A 14 -8.55 3.00 -11.13
CA LYS A 14 -8.82 1.78 -10.40
C LYS A 14 -7.50 1.04 -10.21
N SER A 15 -7.23 0.65 -8.98
CA SER A 15 -6.03 -0.10 -8.60
C SER A 15 -6.44 -1.47 -8.11
N TRP A 16 -5.47 -2.38 -8.05
CA TRP A 16 -5.69 -3.74 -7.57
C TRP A 16 -4.69 -4.03 -6.47
N VAL A 17 -5.17 -4.61 -5.39
CA VAL A 17 -4.33 -5.03 -4.26
C VAL A 17 -4.58 -6.49 -3.96
N GLU A 18 -3.52 -7.23 -3.68
CA GLU A 18 -3.62 -8.62 -3.23
C GLU A 18 -3.72 -8.67 -1.71
N PHE A 19 -4.76 -9.30 -1.18
CA PHE A 19 -5.02 -9.46 0.24
C PHE A 19 -5.39 -10.92 0.52
N LYS A 20 -4.57 -11.63 1.32
CA LYS A 20 -4.73 -13.07 1.62
C LYS A 20 -4.96 -13.94 0.37
N GLY A 21 -4.22 -13.68 -0.72
CA GLY A 21 -4.35 -14.40 -1.99
C GLY A 21 -5.61 -14.09 -2.80
N LYS A 22 -6.41 -13.10 -2.38
CA LYS A 22 -7.53 -12.56 -3.15
C LYS A 22 -7.14 -11.21 -3.74
N THR A 23 -7.61 -10.93 -4.95
CA THR A 23 -7.43 -9.61 -5.56
C THR A 23 -8.63 -8.72 -5.24
N ILE A 24 -8.39 -7.56 -4.66
CA ILE A 24 -9.39 -6.55 -4.33
C ILE A 24 -9.23 -5.39 -5.31
N GLN A 25 -10.34 -4.95 -5.91
CA GLN A 25 -10.37 -3.77 -6.75
C GLN A 25 -10.60 -2.53 -5.88
N LEU A 26 -9.73 -1.54 -6.03
CA LEU A 26 -9.87 -0.22 -5.43
C LEU A 26 -10.38 0.74 -6.49
N ASP A 27 -11.25 1.66 -6.09
CA ASP A 27 -11.72 2.75 -6.93
C ASP A 27 -10.74 3.93 -6.98
N PHE A 28 -9.64 3.89 -6.22
CA PHE A 28 -8.57 4.88 -6.24
C PHE A 28 -7.18 4.24 -6.32
N GLU A 29 -6.16 5.04 -6.63
CA GLU A 29 -4.76 4.63 -6.55
C GLU A 29 -4.22 4.94 -5.14
N PRO A 30 -3.97 3.92 -4.30
CA PRO A 30 -3.43 4.13 -2.95
C PRO A 30 -1.93 4.48 -2.94
N ARG A 31 -1.20 4.18 -4.03
CA ARG A 31 0.24 4.40 -4.11
C ARG A 31 0.59 5.86 -4.41
N LYS A 32 1.63 6.34 -3.75
CA LYS A 32 2.20 7.69 -3.89
C LYS A 32 3.40 7.72 -4.85
N GLY A 33 3.98 6.56 -5.19
CA GLY A 33 5.20 6.40 -5.98
C GLY A 33 6.49 6.57 -5.17
N TYR A 34 6.45 6.34 -3.85
CA TYR A 34 7.62 6.51 -2.97
C TYR A 34 7.77 5.32 -2.03
N CYS A 35 8.99 4.80 -1.92
CA CYS A 35 9.31 3.75 -0.96
C CYS A 35 9.38 4.31 0.46
N SER A 36 8.54 3.81 1.36
CA SER A 36 8.49 4.21 2.77
C SER A 36 9.75 3.81 3.55
N LYS A 37 10.52 2.82 3.06
CA LYS A 37 11.73 2.31 3.72
C LYS A 37 13.01 3.05 3.31
N CYS A 38 13.17 3.37 2.01
CA CYS A 38 14.40 4.00 1.50
C CYS A 38 14.19 5.41 0.93
N GLY A 39 12.97 5.92 0.89
CA GLY A 39 12.64 7.25 0.39
C GLY A 39 12.70 7.43 -1.14
N LYS A 40 13.16 6.39 -1.87
CA LYS A 40 13.29 6.46 -3.33
C LYS A 40 11.93 6.66 -4.01
N LYS A 41 11.84 7.63 -4.91
CA LYS A 41 10.74 7.78 -5.87
C LYS A 41 10.86 6.69 -6.94
N ASP A 42 9.82 5.90 -7.12
CA ASP A 42 9.78 4.79 -8.08
C ASP A 42 8.34 4.58 -8.53
N ASP A 43 8.12 4.49 -9.85
CA ASP A 43 6.78 4.27 -10.40
C ASP A 43 6.33 2.80 -10.25
N HIS A 44 7.24 1.91 -9.84
CA HIS A 44 6.99 0.48 -9.64
C HIS A 44 6.94 0.08 -8.16
N THR A 45 6.47 0.98 -7.29
CA THR A 45 6.19 0.63 -5.90
C THR A 45 4.99 -0.32 -5.78
N VAL A 46 4.99 -1.11 -4.71
CA VAL A 46 3.92 -2.04 -4.35
C VAL A 46 3.47 -1.78 -2.92
N LEU A 47 2.22 -2.11 -2.62
CA LEU A 47 1.72 -2.13 -1.25
C LEU A 47 2.11 -3.45 -0.59
N HIS A 48 2.85 -3.36 0.50
CA HIS A 48 3.26 -4.49 1.33
C HIS A 48 2.40 -4.55 2.58
N HIS A 49 1.78 -5.70 2.85
CA HIS A 49 1.00 -5.91 4.06
C HIS A 49 1.93 -6.28 5.23
N THR A 50 1.83 -5.53 6.32
CA THR A 50 2.52 -5.81 7.59
C THR A 50 1.63 -6.55 8.59
N ALA A 51 0.32 -6.46 8.41
CA ALA A 51 -0.70 -7.28 9.05
C ALA A 51 -1.92 -7.32 8.12
N TYR A 52 -2.84 -8.25 8.38
CA TYR A 52 -4.10 -8.35 7.64
C TYR A 52 -5.27 -7.98 8.54
N LEU A 53 -6.02 -6.95 8.15
CA LEU A 53 -7.28 -6.58 8.80
C LEU A 53 -8.44 -6.78 7.83
N GLU A 54 -9.41 -7.63 8.19
CA GLU A 54 -10.49 -8.00 7.26
C GLU A 54 -11.44 -6.84 6.94
N LYS A 55 -11.70 -5.96 7.90
CA LYS A 55 -12.60 -4.82 7.66
C LYS A 55 -11.96 -3.70 6.83
N ASP A 56 -10.62 -3.64 6.81
CA ASP A 56 -9.86 -2.65 6.07
C ASP A 56 -8.57 -3.28 5.51
N PRO A 57 -8.62 -3.76 4.26
CA PRO A 57 -7.47 -4.37 3.60
C PRO A 57 -6.24 -3.48 3.49
N LEU A 58 -6.39 -2.15 3.62
CA LEU A 58 -5.29 -1.20 3.45
C LEU A 58 -4.70 -0.72 4.79
N ALA A 59 -5.34 -1.00 5.93
CA ALA A 59 -4.99 -0.44 7.24
C ALA A 59 -3.52 -0.64 7.62
N TYR A 60 -2.99 -1.82 7.34
CA TYR A 60 -1.62 -2.20 7.71
C TYR A 60 -0.73 -2.40 6.48
N THR A 61 -0.87 -1.51 5.50
CA THR A 61 -0.04 -1.51 4.29
C THR A 61 1.05 -0.44 4.33
N VAL A 62 2.21 -0.76 3.77
CA VAL A 62 3.30 0.18 3.53
C VAL A 62 3.75 0.11 2.08
N GLU A 63 4.01 1.27 1.47
CA GLU A 63 4.45 1.31 0.09
C GLU A 63 5.97 1.09 0.00
N LEU A 64 6.41 0.09 -0.77
CA LEU A 64 7.82 -0.27 -0.91
C LEU A 64 8.22 -0.36 -2.39
N CYS A 65 9.47 -0.01 -2.71
CA CYS A 65 10.06 -0.38 -4.00
C CYS A 65 10.35 -1.89 -4.03
N ALA A 66 10.43 -2.47 -5.24
CA ALA A 66 10.65 -3.91 -5.42
C ALA A 66 11.85 -4.47 -4.62
N SER A 67 12.97 -3.72 -4.55
CA SER A 67 14.15 -4.16 -3.77
C SER A 67 13.86 -4.23 -2.27
N CYS A 68 13.16 -3.25 -1.70
CA CYS A 68 12.80 -3.27 -0.28
C CYS A 68 11.71 -4.30 0.01
N HIS A 69 10.76 -4.47 -0.92
CA HIS A 69 9.69 -5.45 -0.84
C HIS A 69 10.23 -6.87 -0.75
N ASN A 70 11.13 -7.24 -1.66
CA ASN A 70 11.73 -8.57 -1.68
C ASN A 70 12.54 -8.85 -0.39
N LYS A 71 13.22 -7.83 0.16
CA LYS A 71 13.93 -7.97 1.44
C LYS A 71 13.00 -8.24 2.62
N GLU A 72 11.81 -7.64 2.65
CA GLU A 72 10.81 -7.96 3.69
C GLU A 72 10.31 -9.39 3.56
N HIS A 73 10.02 -9.87 2.35
CA HIS A 73 9.64 -11.28 2.14
C HIS A 73 10.76 -12.25 2.52
N SER A 74 12.01 -11.96 2.16
CA SER A 74 13.17 -12.79 2.53
C SER A 74 13.44 -12.82 4.03
N SER A 75 12.91 -11.87 4.80
CA SER A 75 13.10 -11.84 6.26
C SER A 75 12.30 -12.92 7.01
N GLY A 76 11.44 -13.69 6.31
CA GLY A 76 10.69 -14.79 6.92
C GLY A 76 9.62 -14.36 7.91
N LYS A 77 9.25 -13.07 7.92
CA LYS A 77 8.20 -12.57 8.79
C LYS A 77 6.85 -13.16 8.39
N ILE A 78 6.17 -13.72 9.37
CA ILE A 78 4.76 -14.11 9.26
C ILE A 78 3.94 -12.85 9.54
N PHE A 79 3.06 -12.47 8.63
CA PHE A 79 2.19 -11.31 8.80
C PHE A 79 0.90 -11.75 9.51
N PRO A 80 0.68 -11.31 10.76
CA PRO A 80 -0.49 -11.75 11.53
C PRO A 80 -1.77 -11.18 10.93
N THR A 81 -2.86 -11.94 11.10
CA THR A 81 -4.21 -11.41 11.03
C THR A 81 -4.56 -10.74 12.33
N VAL A 82 -5.17 -9.56 12.26
CA VAL A 82 -5.68 -8.84 13.41
C VAL A 82 -7.21 -8.86 13.37
N ASP A 83 -7.80 -9.44 14.40
CA ASP A 83 -9.22 -9.32 14.72
C ASP A 83 -9.32 -8.08 15.63
N GLU A 84 -10.04 -7.05 15.20
CA GLU A 84 -10.12 -5.78 15.95
C GLU A 84 -10.93 -5.84 17.24
#